data_AF-A0A2N1DNQ0-F1
#
_entry.id   AF-A0A2N1DNQ0-F1
#
_cell.length_a   1.000
_cell.length_b   1.000
_cell.length_c   1.000
_cell.angle_alpha   90.00
_cell.angle_beta   90.00
_cell.angle_gamma   90.00
#
_symmetry.space_group_name_H-M   'P 1'
#
loop_
_entity.id
_entity.type
_entity.pdbx_description
1 polymer ?
#
loop_
_entity_poly.entity_id
_entity_poly.type
_entity_poly.pdbx_seq_one_letter_code
_entity_poly.pdbx_strand_id
1 'polypeptide(L)'
;MKKIYKLVMLLSVLLPFSAYSACNTVNGKSYGDCSHTSLDSRQQGYVKVTSNKHVTGMIRGATIYSGGFLKLSGISNGDISVNRGGKLIVNGIVNGVISNNGGTINVEGQASTINANSGFTTIGGIIGRVNGRGKIKYQNGAVVGGKPVK
;
A
#
# COMPACT_ATOMS: atom_id res chain seq x y z
N MET A 1 -48.13 -14.98 30.31
CA MET A 1 -46.66 -15.01 30.44
C MET A 1 -45.90 -15.39 29.16
N LYS A 2 -46.45 -16.17 28.20
CA LYS A 2 -45.75 -16.53 26.95
C LYS A 2 -45.57 -15.41 25.89
N LYS A 3 -46.37 -14.33 25.94
CA LYS A 3 -46.29 -13.23 24.96
C LYS A 3 -45.12 -12.26 25.17
N ILE A 4 -44.61 -12.12 26.41
CA ILE A 4 -43.53 -11.18 26.74
C ILE A 4 -42.19 -11.71 26.22
N TYR A 5 -41.95 -13.03 26.29
CA TYR A 5 -40.72 -13.65 25.77
C TYR A 5 -40.54 -13.49 24.25
N LYS A 6 -41.64 -13.50 23.47
CA LYS A 6 -41.58 -13.25 22.02
C LYS A 6 -41.14 -11.82 21.69
N LEU A 7 -41.51 -10.83 22.51
CA LEU A 7 -41.13 -9.44 22.29
C LEU A 7 -39.64 -9.20 22.63
N VAL A 8 -39.15 -9.84 23.69
CA VAL A 8 -37.74 -9.75 24.11
C VAL A 8 -36.82 -10.48 23.12
N MET A 9 -37.25 -11.62 22.56
CA MET A 9 -36.46 -12.36 21.58
C MET A 9 -36.40 -11.67 20.21
N LEU A 10 -37.42 -10.88 19.84
CA LEU A 10 -37.42 -10.05 18.63
C LEU A 10 -36.50 -8.83 18.78
N LEU A 11 -36.36 -8.30 20.00
CA LEU A 11 -35.52 -7.15 20.30
C LEU A 11 -34.02 -7.49 20.33
N SER A 12 -33.65 -8.74 20.63
CA SER A 12 -32.26 -9.22 20.59
C SER A 12 -31.71 -9.49 19.17
N VAL A 13 -32.57 -9.52 18.14
CA VAL A 13 -32.16 -9.67 16.73
C VAL A 13 -31.78 -8.31 16.10
N LEU A 14 -32.10 -7.21 16.79
CA LEU A 14 -31.68 -5.84 16.43
C LEU A 14 -30.37 -5.43 17.13
N LEU A 15 -29.52 -6.40 17.47
CA LEU A 15 -28.13 -6.07 17.79
C LEU A 15 -27.51 -5.38 16.57
N PRO A 16 -26.91 -4.19 16.73
CA PRO A 16 -26.39 -3.44 15.61
C PRO A 16 -25.29 -4.28 14.98
N PHE A 17 -25.55 -4.75 13.75
CA PHE A 17 -24.48 -5.02 12.81
C PHE A 17 -23.55 -3.82 12.88
N SER A 18 -22.31 -4.04 13.31
CA SER A 18 -21.27 -3.03 13.34
C SER A 18 -21.20 -2.42 11.95
N ALA A 19 -21.84 -1.28 11.79
CA ALA A 19 -21.80 -0.50 10.58
C ALA A 19 -20.36 -0.03 10.48
N TYR A 20 -19.55 -0.74 9.69
CA TYR A 20 -18.29 -0.22 9.20
C TYR A 20 -18.63 1.00 8.35
N SER A 21 -18.77 2.16 8.99
CA SER A 21 -18.93 3.40 8.27
C SER A 21 -17.65 3.60 7.47
N ALA A 22 -17.76 3.61 6.15
CA ALA A 22 -16.64 3.95 5.31
C ALA A 22 -16.17 5.36 5.67
N CYS A 23 -14.91 5.49 6.11
CA CYS A 23 -14.28 6.79 6.29
C CYS A 23 -13.96 7.38 4.91
N ASN A 24 -14.39 8.62 4.68
CA ASN A 24 -14.06 9.36 3.46
C ASN A 24 -13.72 10.81 3.80
N THR A 25 -12.60 11.32 3.29
CA THR A 25 -12.25 12.73 3.44
C THR A 25 -12.33 13.43 2.10
N VAL A 26 -13.25 14.39 1.98
CA VAL A 26 -13.43 15.22 0.78
C VAL A 26 -13.12 16.67 1.14
N ASN A 27 -12.15 17.26 0.45
CA ASN A 27 -11.71 18.64 0.67
C ASN A 27 -11.35 18.95 2.15
N GLY A 28 -10.67 18.01 2.82
CA GLY A 28 -10.26 18.14 4.22
C GLY A 28 -11.39 17.90 5.25
N LYS A 29 -12.62 17.67 4.81
CA LYS A 29 -13.74 17.30 5.69
C LYS A 29 -13.93 15.78 5.69
N SER A 30 -13.85 15.18 6.86
CA SER A 30 -14.06 13.75 7.06
C SER A 30 -15.54 13.42 7.25
N TYR A 31 -15.99 12.33 6.64
CA TYR A 31 -17.34 11.79 6.69
C TYR A 31 -17.26 10.32 7.12
N GLY A 32 -18.14 9.91 8.04
CA GLY A 32 -18.10 8.60 8.68
C GLY A 32 -17.14 8.54 9.89
N ASP A 33 -16.85 7.33 10.36
CA ASP A 33 -15.90 7.09 11.45
C ASP A 33 -14.46 7.04 10.93
N CYS A 34 -13.81 8.21 10.97
CA CYS A 34 -12.41 8.39 10.63
C CYS A 34 -11.51 8.46 11.89
N SER A 35 -12.03 8.12 13.08
CA SER A 35 -11.35 8.30 14.38
C SER A 35 -10.01 7.55 14.50
N HIS A 36 -9.83 6.49 13.69
CA HIS A 36 -8.59 5.70 13.62
C HIS A 36 -7.76 5.95 12.36
N THR A 37 -8.08 7.00 11.60
CA THR A 37 -7.32 7.39 10.39
C THR A 37 -6.63 8.73 10.62
N SER A 38 -5.37 8.84 10.22
CA SER A 38 -4.63 10.10 10.25
C SER A 38 -4.34 10.58 8.83
N LEU A 39 -4.65 11.85 8.57
CA LEU A 39 -4.42 12.50 7.29
C LEU A 39 -3.12 13.30 7.40
N ASP A 40 -2.02 12.73 6.91
CA ASP A 40 -0.75 13.43 6.81
C ASP A 40 -0.65 14.11 5.43
N SER A 41 -1.07 15.38 5.38
CA SER A 41 -0.99 16.23 4.19
C SER A 41 0.42 16.79 3.95
N ARG A 42 1.40 16.49 4.81
CA ARG A 42 2.76 17.01 4.65
C ARG A 42 3.48 16.21 3.57
N GLN A 43 3.73 16.87 2.45
CA GLN A 43 4.61 16.34 1.41
C GLN A 43 6.06 16.40 1.90
N GLN A 44 6.62 15.23 2.21
CA GLN A 44 8.03 15.11 2.50
C GLN A 44 8.83 15.21 1.19
N GLY A 45 10.05 15.73 1.30
CA GLY A 45 10.99 15.79 0.18
C GLY A 45 11.44 14.40 -0.29
N TYR A 46 12.52 14.38 -1.06
CA TYR A 46 13.13 13.11 -1.47
C TYR A 46 13.73 12.39 -0.26
N VAL A 47 13.45 11.10 -0.10
CA VAL A 47 13.84 10.35 1.10
C VAL A 47 15.05 9.45 0.81
N LYS A 48 16.15 9.66 1.54
CA LYS A 48 17.26 8.72 1.61
C LYS A 48 17.01 7.74 2.76
N VAL A 49 17.01 6.44 2.47
CA VAL A 49 16.69 5.40 3.46
C VAL A 49 17.93 4.53 3.69
N THR A 50 18.58 4.74 4.83
CA THR A 50 19.75 3.96 5.30
C THR A 50 19.41 3.08 6.51
N SER A 51 18.21 3.21 7.07
CA SER A 51 17.68 2.44 8.19
C SER A 51 16.17 2.21 8.01
N ASN A 52 15.50 1.59 9.00
CA ASN A 52 14.07 1.35 8.95
C ASN A 52 13.27 2.66 8.92
N LYS A 53 12.38 2.82 7.94
CA LYS A 53 11.46 3.95 7.83
C LYS A 53 10.08 3.49 7.35
N HIS A 54 9.04 3.99 7.99
CA HIS A 54 7.65 3.83 7.56
C HIS A 54 7.10 5.18 7.14
N VAL A 55 6.52 5.25 5.94
CA VAL A 55 5.91 6.44 5.36
C VAL A 55 4.44 6.16 5.07
N THR A 56 3.56 6.89 5.74
CA THR A 56 2.10 6.86 5.52
C THR A 56 1.59 8.05 4.71
N GLY A 57 2.33 9.16 4.69
CA GLY A 57 2.02 10.37 3.93
C GLY A 57 2.62 10.38 2.51
N MET A 58 2.82 11.58 1.97
CA MET A 58 3.33 11.78 0.60
C MET A 58 4.85 12.05 0.60
N ILE A 59 5.59 11.44 -0.32
CA ILE A 59 7.02 11.70 -0.58
C ILE A 59 7.26 12.06 -2.05
N ARG A 60 8.36 12.77 -2.37
CA ARG A 60 8.77 13.06 -3.75
C ARG A 60 9.52 11.93 -4.46
N GLY A 61 9.78 10.83 -3.77
CA GLY A 61 10.62 9.72 -4.24
C GLY A 61 11.56 9.23 -3.14
N ALA A 62 12.27 8.13 -3.39
CA ALA A 62 13.21 7.60 -2.42
C ALA A 62 14.36 6.81 -3.04
N THR A 63 15.50 6.82 -2.36
CA THR A 63 16.57 5.83 -2.57
C THR A 63 16.75 5.01 -1.30
N ILE A 64 16.63 3.70 -1.43
CA ILE A 64 16.88 2.75 -0.35
C ILE A 64 18.27 2.17 -0.56
N TYR A 65 19.15 2.42 0.41
CA TYR A 65 20.52 1.93 0.43
C TYR A 65 20.61 0.58 1.14
N SER A 66 21.79 -0.06 1.10
CA SER A 66 22.04 -1.32 1.81
C SER A 66 21.71 -1.20 3.30
N GLY A 67 21.00 -2.18 3.84
CA GLY A 67 20.52 -2.16 5.24
C GLY A 67 19.30 -1.27 5.49
N GLY A 68 18.95 -0.40 4.54
CA GLY A 68 17.74 0.40 4.58
C GLY A 68 16.48 -0.44 4.32
N PHE A 69 15.41 -0.09 5.01
CA PHE A 69 14.09 -0.69 4.82
C PHE A 69 13.04 0.42 4.77
N LEU A 70 12.32 0.50 3.65
CA LEU A 70 11.19 1.41 3.51
C LEU A 70 9.89 0.63 3.43
N LYS A 71 8.96 0.91 4.34
CA LYS A 71 7.54 0.57 4.17
C LYS A 71 6.81 1.82 3.71
N LEU A 72 6.20 1.80 2.54
CA LEU A 72 5.40 2.89 1.99
C LEU A 72 3.93 2.46 1.96
N SER A 73 3.13 3.07 2.84
CA SER A 73 1.66 2.94 2.86
C SER A 73 0.96 4.15 2.22
N GLY A 74 1.68 5.26 2.02
CA GLY A 74 1.16 6.48 1.40
C GLY A 74 1.45 6.58 -0.10
N ILE A 75 1.78 7.79 -0.55
CA ILE A 75 1.98 8.09 -1.99
C ILE A 75 3.42 8.52 -2.23
N SER A 76 4.05 7.96 -3.26
CA SER A 76 5.28 8.51 -3.83
C SER A 76 4.97 9.21 -5.14
N ASN A 77 5.21 10.52 -5.22
CA ASN A 77 5.08 11.33 -6.43
C ASN A 77 6.40 11.42 -7.21
N GLY A 78 7.15 10.33 -7.23
CA GLY A 78 8.38 10.22 -7.99
C GLY A 78 8.96 8.83 -7.90
N ASP A 79 10.17 8.68 -8.41
CA ASP A 79 10.80 7.37 -8.54
C ASP A 79 11.31 6.84 -7.20
N ILE A 80 11.29 5.52 -7.08
CA ILE A 80 11.88 4.80 -5.96
C ILE A 80 12.98 3.87 -6.49
N SER A 81 14.20 4.09 -6.04
CA SER A 81 15.34 3.22 -6.36
C SER A 81 15.72 2.37 -5.15
N VAL A 82 15.79 1.05 -5.35
CA VAL A 82 16.22 0.10 -4.32
C VAL A 82 17.57 -0.46 -4.71
N ASN A 83 18.61 -0.05 -3.99
CA ASN A 83 19.96 -0.53 -4.23
C ASN A 83 20.19 -1.90 -3.60
N ARG A 84 21.33 -2.52 -3.94
CA ARG A 84 21.74 -3.82 -3.39
C ARG A 84 21.66 -3.82 -1.86
N GLY A 85 21.01 -4.85 -1.31
CA GLY A 85 20.81 -5.02 0.13
C GLY A 85 19.71 -4.14 0.74
N GLY A 86 19.11 -3.23 -0.02
CA GLY A 86 17.95 -2.44 0.39
C GLY A 86 16.65 -3.23 0.29
N LYS A 87 15.64 -2.82 1.07
CA LYS A 87 14.33 -3.47 1.12
C LYS A 87 13.20 -2.45 1.00
N LEU A 88 12.21 -2.77 0.18
CA LEU A 88 11.02 -1.94 -0.05
C LEU A 88 9.75 -2.78 0.07
N ILE A 89 8.78 -2.27 0.84
CA ILE A 89 7.39 -2.75 0.83
C ILE A 89 6.50 -1.59 0.41
N VAL A 90 5.71 -1.79 -0.63
CA VAL A 90 4.72 -0.82 -1.12
C VAL A 90 3.32 -1.38 -0.95
N ASN A 91 2.57 -0.78 -0.03
CA ASN A 91 1.13 -1.00 0.13
C ASN A 91 0.32 0.17 -0.43
N GLY A 92 0.97 1.31 -0.68
CA GLY A 92 0.35 2.52 -1.22
C GLY A 92 0.54 2.68 -2.72
N ILE A 93 0.71 3.92 -3.18
CA ILE A 93 0.76 4.27 -4.60
C ILE A 93 2.15 4.85 -4.94
N VAL A 94 2.73 4.41 -6.05
CA VAL A 94 3.94 5.01 -6.64
C VAL A 94 3.60 5.59 -8.01
N ASN A 95 3.47 6.91 -8.06
CA ASN A 95 3.28 7.71 -9.28
C ASN A 95 4.62 7.96 -9.98
N GLY A 96 5.34 6.88 -10.27
CA GLY A 96 6.67 6.91 -10.85
C GLY A 96 7.16 5.51 -11.18
N VAL A 97 8.47 5.37 -11.32
CA VAL A 97 9.14 4.10 -11.59
C VAL A 97 9.75 3.54 -10.30
N ILE A 98 9.47 2.27 -10.03
CA ILE A 98 10.19 1.50 -9.01
C ILE A 98 11.34 0.76 -9.68
N SER A 99 12.58 1.07 -9.34
CA SER A 99 13.78 0.41 -9.88
C SER A 99 14.41 -0.51 -8.84
N ASN A 100 14.48 -1.82 -9.11
CA ASN A 100 15.20 -2.79 -8.30
C ASN A 100 16.60 -3.04 -8.85
N ASN A 101 17.62 -2.52 -8.18
CA ASN A 101 19.03 -2.61 -8.58
C ASN A 101 19.81 -3.62 -7.71
N GLY A 102 19.15 -4.68 -7.25
CA GLY A 102 19.76 -5.74 -6.43
C GLY A 102 19.23 -5.85 -5.01
N GLY A 103 18.13 -5.18 -4.69
CA GLY A 103 17.44 -5.26 -3.42
C GLY A 103 16.31 -6.28 -3.40
N THR A 104 15.46 -6.18 -2.37
CA THR A 104 14.23 -6.96 -2.24
C THR A 104 13.03 -6.01 -2.24
N ILE A 105 12.08 -6.23 -3.14
CA ILE A 105 10.88 -5.42 -3.26
C ILE A 105 9.65 -6.31 -3.09
N ASN A 106 8.67 -5.86 -2.29
CA ASN A 106 7.32 -6.39 -2.31
C ASN A 106 6.32 -5.27 -2.63
N VAL A 107 5.47 -5.46 -3.64
CA VAL A 107 4.45 -4.49 -4.04
C VAL A 107 3.08 -5.14 -3.97
N GLU A 108 2.30 -4.75 -2.96
CA GLU A 108 0.88 -5.07 -2.79
C GLU A 108 -0.02 -3.90 -3.24
N GLY A 109 0.55 -2.71 -3.35
CA GLY A 109 -0.12 -1.48 -3.79
C GLY A 109 -0.13 -1.29 -5.31
N GLN A 110 0.00 -0.04 -5.75
CA GLN A 110 -0.05 0.32 -7.17
C GLN A 110 1.22 1.02 -7.63
N ALA A 111 1.69 0.71 -8.85
CA ALA A 111 2.78 1.45 -9.48
C ALA A 111 2.65 1.48 -11.00
N SER A 112 3.06 2.59 -11.63
CA SER A 112 3.01 2.71 -13.09
C SER A 112 3.99 1.77 -13.78
N THR A 113 5.23 1.69 -13.29
CA THR A 113 6.26 0.83 -13.88
C THR A 113 7.20 0.28 -12.82
N ILE A 114 7.57 -0.99 -12.96
CA ILE A 114 8.67 -1.61 -12.22
C ILE A 114 9.78 -1.98 -13.19
N ASN A 115 10.99 -1.47 -12.94
CA ASN A 115 12.22 -1.90 -13.59
C ASN A 115 12.98 -2.87 -12.66
N ALA A 116 12.73 -4.16 -12.80
CA ALA A 116 13.41 -5.21 -12.07
C ALA A 116 14.78 -5.51 -12.71
N ASN A 117 15.76 -4.65 -12.51
CA ASN A 117 17.09 -4.79 -13.13
C ASN A 117 17.88 -5.96 -12.50
N SER A 118 17.81 -6.13 -11.18
CA SER A 118 18.43 -7.22 -10.43
C SER A 118 17.70 -7.45 -9.10
N GLY A 119 18.13 -8.42 -8.30
CA GLY A 119 17.53 -8.75 -7.01
C GLY A 119 16.22 -9.54 -7.13
N PHE A 120 15.36 -9.39 -6.13
CA PHE A 120 14.08 -10.10 -6.04
C PHE A 120 12.93 -9.10 -5.92
N THR A 121 11.93 -9.25 -6.78
CA THR A 121 10.72 -8.44 -6.77
C THR A 121 9.52 -9.36 -6.64
N THR A 122 8.67 -9.11 -5.65
CA THR A 122 7.38 -9.78 -5.49
C THR A 122 6.27 -8.78 -5.80
N ILE A 123 5.29 -9.20 -6.59
CA ILE A 123 4.18 -8.35 -7.05
C ILE A 123 2.88 -9.08 -6.71
N GLY A 124 2.10 -8.52 -5.79
CA GLY A 124 0.71 -8.89 -5.52
C GLY A 124 -0.31 -7.81 -5.92
N GLY A 125 0.16 -6.58 -6.18
CA GLY A 125 -0.67 -5.44 -6.51
C GLY A 125 -0.90 -5.18 -8.02
N ILE A 126 -1.23 -3.94 -8.35
CA ILE A 126 -1.58 -3.50 -9.71
C ILE A 126 -0.42 -2.70 -10.31
N ILE A 127 0.19 -3.24 -11.36
CA ILE A 127 1.34 -2.66 -12.03
C ILE A 127 1.03 -2.36 -13.49
N GLY A 128 1.33 -1.14 -13.96
CA GLY A 128 1.13 -0.80 -15.37
C GLY A 128 2.05 -1.57 -16.31
N ARG A 129 3.35 -1.64 -15.99
CA ARG A 129 4.36 -2.35 -16.79
C ARG A 129 5.48 -2.89 -15.91
N VAL A 130 6.02 -4.06 -16.26
CA VAL A 130 7.21 -4.62 -15.63
C VAL A 130 8.27 -4.87 -16.70
N ASN A 131 9.47 -4.36 -16.47
CA ASN A 131 10.63 -4.52 -17.33
C ASN A 131 11.81 -5.10 -16.53
N GLY A 132 12.85 -5.56 -17.24
CA GLY A 132 14.13 -5.97 -16.66
C GLY A 132 14.34 -7.48 -16.67
N ARG A 133 15.50 -7.90 -16.13
CA ARG A 133 15.97 -9.30 -16.14
C ARG A 133 16.13 -9.88 -14.73
N GLY A 134 15.74 -9.14 -13.70
CA GLY A 134 15.75 -9.57 -12.31
C GLY A 134 14.70 -10.65 -12.03
N LYS A 135 14.80 -11.28 -10.87
CA LYS A 135 13.86 -12.34 -10.48
C LYS A 135 12.54 -11.70 -10.03
N ILE A 136 11.46 -12.04 -10.70
CA ILE A 136 10.12 -11.56 -10.39
C ILE A 136 9.24 -12.74 -9.98
N LYS A 137 8.54 -12.59 -8.86
CA LYS A 137 7.49 -13.51 -8.41
C LYS A 137 6.16 -12.78 -8.40
N TYR A 138 5.18 -13.31 -9.11
CA TYR A 138 3.81 -12.81 -9.05
C TYR A 138 3.03 -13.60 -8.00
N GLN A 139 2.22 -12.91 -7.21
CA GLN A 139 1.27 -13.51 -6.29
C GLN A 139 -0.12 -13.58 -6.93
N ASN A 140 -0.97 -14.48 -6.43
CA ASN A 140 -2.35 -14.57 -6.86
C ASN A 140 -3.07 -13.23 -6.68
N GLY A 141 -3.77 -12.78 -7.71
CA GLY A 141 -4.48 -11.49 -7.71
C GLY A 141 -3.66 -10.31 -8.23
N ALA A 142 -2.36 -10.50 -8.51
CA ALA A 142 -1.56 -9.48 -9.18
C ALA A 142 -2.12 -9.14 -10.56
N VAL A 143 -2.08 -7.86 -10.93
CA VAL A 143 -2.52 -7.37 -12.23
C VAL A 143 -1.37 -6.61 -12.89
N VAL A 144 -1.00 -7.02 -14.11
CA VAL A 144 0.08 -6.37 -14.87
C VAL A 144 -0.44 -5.96 -16.24
N GLY A 145 -0.28 -4.68 -16.61
CA GLY A 145 -0.75 -4.17 -17.90
C GLY A 145 -2.25 -4.32 -18.12
N GLY A 146 -3.02 -4.23 -17.03
CA GLY A 146 -4.48 -4.41 -17.04
C GLY A 146 -4.94 -5.87 -17.14
N LYS A 147 -4.05 -6.86 -17.05
CA LYS A 147 -4.39 -8.28 -17.09
C LYS A 147 -4.00 -8.98 -15.78
N PRO A 148 -4.88 -9.79 -15.17
CA PRO A 148 -4.49 -10.64 -14.05
C PRO A 148 -3.36 -11.58 -14.44
N VAL A 149 -2.36 -11.72 -13.58
CA VAL A 149 -1.30 -12.71 -13.74
C VAL A 149 -1.78 -14.02 -13.13
N LYS A 150 -1.65 -15.11 -13.88
CA LYS A 150 -2.02 -16.47 -13.46
C LYS A 150 -0.89 -17.12 -12.68
#